data_AF-A0A849CKW4-F1
#
_entry.id   AF-A0A849CKW4-F1
#
_cell.length_a   1.000
_cell.length_b   1.000
_cell.length_c   1.000
_cell.angle_alpha   90.00
_cell.angle_beta   90.00
_cell.angle_gamma   90.00
#
_symmetry.space_group_name_H-M   'P 1'
#
loop_
_entity.id
_entity.type
_entity.pdbx_description
1 polymer ?
#
loop_
_entity_poly.entity_id
_entity_poly.type
_entity_poly.pdbx_seq_one_letter_code
_entity_poly.pdbx_strand_id
1 'polypeptide(L)'
;MTINYVNFGRSNNDDWEDEPYTAPKQPAPMPAQKPSMPQDTTSPAGNKGGSSYVSMEVDNGLLPVRFEFNPQWQFYVSPNEVGRELYQAYRDAVNRHITRLSEAAGGKLGVDYPHSHFLPRRQQLILLLEAETWEEYSHLKDELFASARYRAHGQATDNDEPVMIISGDREAIRAIHVWQQWWGCADPLALEAEILTCVAKIRSAQPKFVSAQRDWSRYTDDQLFELKNQHRRRLIESTGQ
;
A
#
# COMPACT_ATOMS: atom_id res chain seq x y z
N MET A 1 -10.09 -21.90 11.87
CA MET A 1 -9.75 -20.47 11.87
C MET A 1 -9.25 -20.15 10.48
N THR A 2 -10.08 -19.51 9.66
CA THR A 2 -9.82 -19.31 8.23
C THR A 2 -9.00 -18.03 8.07
N ILE A 3 -7.76 -18.15 7.58
CA ILE A 3 -6.89 -17.00 7.30
C ILE A 3 -7.34 -16.43 5.97
N ASN A 4 -8.04 -15.31 5.99
CA ASN A 4 -8.37 -14.55 4.78
C ASN A 4 -7.10 -13.84 4.31
N TYR A 5 -6.48 -14.35 3.25
CA TYR A 5 -5.43 -13.62 2.54
C TYR A 5 -6.04 -12.39 1.88
N VAL A 6 -5.58 -11.20 2.26
CA VAL A 6 -5.85 -9.99 1.46
C VAL A 6 -5.02 -10.11 0.20
N ASN A 7 -5.66 -10.58 -0.87
CA ASN A 7 -5.07 -10.58 -2.19
C ASN A 7 -5.12 -9.14 -2.71
N PHE A 8 -4.00 -8.43 -2.67
CA PHE A 8 -3.88 -7.10 -3.28
C PHE A 8 -3.84 -7.14 -4.82
N GLY A 9 -4.41 -8.20 -5.42
CA GLY A 9 -4.51 -8.42 -6.86
C GLY A 9 -5.94 -8.19 -7.35
N ARG A 10 -6.10 -7.16 -8.19
CA ARG A 10 -7.31 -6.73 -8.94
C ARG A 10 -8.51 -6.30 -8.10
N SER A 11 -8.56 -5.01 -7.78
CA SER A 11 -9.82 -4.27 -7.84
C SER A 11 -9.92 -3.62 -9.22
N ASN A 12 -10.40 -4.40 -10.19
CA ASN A 12 -11.04 -3.88 -11.39
C ASN A 12 -12.21 -4.81 -11.65
N ASN A 13 -13.38 -4.43 -11.15
CA ASN A 13 -14.69 -4.81 -11.65
C ASN A 13 -15.69 -3.80 -11.10
N ASP A 14 -15.60 -2.58 -11.63
CA ASP A 14 -16.75 -1.70 -11.85
C ASP A 14 -16.73 -1.36 -13.34
N ASP A 15 -17.25 -2.32 -14.11
CA ASP A 15 -18.19 -2.13 -15.23
C ASP A 15 -18.03 -0.90 -16.13
N TRP A 16 -16.87 -0.73 -16.78
CA TRP A 16 -16.76 0.10 -17.99
C TRP A 16 -15.73 -0.51 -18.96
N GLU A 17 -16.20 -0.83 -20.17
CA GLU A 17 -15.48 -1.23 -21.42
C GLU A 17 -15.47 -2.73 -21.80
N ASP A 18 -16.42 -3.09 -22.69
CA ASP A 18 -16.39 -4.23 -23.61
C ASP A 18 -15.20 -4.11 -24.59
N GLU A 19 -14.35 -5.13 -24.70
CA GLU A 19 -13.59 -5.53 -25.91
C GLU A 19 -12.90 -6.90 -25.65
N PRO A 20 -13.12 -7.94 -26.49
CA PRO A 20 -12.62 -9.30 -26.23
C PRO A 20 -11.16 -9.49 -26.70
N TYR A 21 -10.21 -9.36 -25.78
CA TYR A 21 -8.81 -9.71 -26.07
C TYR A 21 -8.60 -11.23 -26.04
N THR A 22 -8.26 -11.82 -27.20
CA THR A 22 -7.97 -13.25 -27.34
C THR A 22 -6.48 -13.50 -27.06
N ALA A 23 -6.17 -14.18 -25.95
CA ALA A 23 -4.78 -14.52 -25.62
C ALA A 23 -4.26 -15.72 -26.44
N PRO A 24 -3.00 -15.69 -26.93
CA PRO A 24 -2.38 -16.80 -27.64
C PRO A 24 -1.98 -17.95 -26.69
N LYS A 25 -2.22 -19.19 -27.13
CA LYS A 25 -1.89 -20.44 -26.42
C LYS A 25 -0.39 -20.59 -26.16
N GLN A 26 0.02 -20.70 -24.90
CA GLN A 26 1.34 -21.21 -24.52
C GLN A 26 1.34 -22.75 -24.38
N PRO A 27 2.41 -23.44 -24.81
CA PRO A 27 2.53 -24.89 -24.75
C PRO A 27 2.91 -25.43 -23.36
N ALA A 28 2.50 -26.67 -23.10
CA ALA A 28 2.58 -27.37 -21.81
C ALA A 28 4.01 -27.63 -21.29
N PRO A 29 4.25 -27.62 -19.97
CA PRO A 29 5.51 -28.04 -19.37
C PRO A 29 5.59 -29.56 -19.11
N MET A 30 6.76 -30.15 -19.39
CA MET A 30 7.10 -31.55 -19.08
C MET A 30 7.51 -31.72 -17.59
N PRO A 31 7.36 -32.92 -17.00
CA PRO A 31 7.58 -33.17 -15.58
C PRO A 31 9.07 -33.42 -15.24
N ALA A 32 9.59 -32.74 -14.21
CA ALA A 32 10.89 -33.02 -13.61
C ALA A 32 10.71 -33.60 -12.20
N GLN A 33 11.48 -34.66 -11.93
CA GLN A 33 11.42 -35.52 -10.74
C GLN A 33 11.97 -34.84 -9.47
N LYS A 34 11.36 -35.16 -8.31
CA LYS A 34 11.81 -34.82 -6.96
C LYS A 34 12.99 -35.71 -6.53
N PRO A 35 13.91 -35.16 -5.70
CA PRO A 35 14.49 -35.94 -4.61
C PRO A 35 14.12 -35.37 -3.23
N SER A 36 13.77 -36.28 -2.32
CA SER A 36 13.31 -36.05 -0.94
C SER A 36 14.43 -35.69 0.03
N MET A 37 14.11 -34.83 1.01
CA MET A 37 14.92 -34.56 2.22
C MET A 37 14.82 -35.71 3.25
N PRO A 38 15.71 -35.74 4.25
CA PRO A 38 15.36 -36.06 5.63
C PRO A 38 15.03 -34.78 6.42
N GLN A 39 13.86 -34.78 7.05
CA GLN A 39 13.44 -33.77 8.04
C GLN A 39 14.09 -34.05 9.39
N ASP A 40 14.61 -33.01 10.04
CA ASP A 40 14.73 -32.99 11.50
C ASP A 40 13.84 -31.88 12.07
N THR A 41 12.93 -32.34 12.93
CA THR A 41 11.89 -31.58 13.61
C THR A 41 12.41 -31.08 14.95
N THR A 42 12.39 -29.76 15.17
CA THR A 42 12.07 -29.16 16.49
C THR A 42 11.92 -27.64 16.35
N SER A 43 10.68 -27.17 16.28
CA SER A 43 10.35 -25.75 16.47
C SER A 43 9.57 -25.59 17.78
N PRO A 44 9.98 -24.69 18.70
CA PRO A 44 9.09 -24.22 19.75
C PRO A 44 8.10 -23.21 19.17
N ALA A 45 6.85 -23.35 19.62
CA ALA A 45 5.70 -22.57 19.20
C ALA A 45 5.87 -21.07 19.47
N GLY A 46 5.61 -20.25 18.45
CA GLY A 46 5.55 -18.79 18.61
C GLY A 46 5.72 -17.96 17.35
N ASN A 47 5.42 -18.46 16.14
CA ASN A 47 5.64 -17.66 14.93
C ASN A 47 4.38 -16.85 14.57
N LYS A 48 4.29 -15.63 15.12
CA LYS A 48 3.36 -14.59 14.67
C LYS A 48 3.88 -14.04 13.35
N GLY A 49 3.27 -14.50 12.25
CA GLY A 49 3.77 -14.42 10.88
C GLY A 49 4.35 -13.07 10.45
N GLY A 50 5.68 -13.02 10.35
CA GLY A 50 6.51 -12.10 9.56
C GLY A 50 7.48 -12.91 8.69
N SER A 51 8.33 -12.25 7.90
CA SER A 51 9.54 -12.90 7.36
C SER A 51 10.30 -13.56 8.52
N SER A 52 10.92 -14.71 8.28
CA SER A 52 11.65 -15.45 9.32
C SER A 52 12.79 -14.65 9.94
N TYR A 53 13.27 -13.59 9.27
CA TYR A 53 14.48 -12.86 9.65
C TYR A 53 14.26 -11.37 9.89
N VAL A 54 13.14 -10.80 9.49
CA VAL A 54 12.79 -9.40 9.78
C VAL A 54 11.30 -9.27 10.07
N SER A 55 10.98 -8.51 11.10
CA SER A 55 9.62 -8.10 11.40
C SER A 55 9.50 -6.57 11.30
N MET A 56 8.29 -6.10 10.99
CA MET A 56 8.01 -4.69 10.78
C MET A 56 6.71 -4.31 11.49
N GLU A 57 6.63 -3.05 11.91
CA GLU A 57 5.37 -2.39 12.25
C GLU A 57 5.04 -1.35 11.18
N VAL A 58 3.76 -1.23 10.86
CA VAL A 58 3.23 -0.22 9.93
C VAL A 58 2.26 0.70 10.67
N ASP A 59 2.21 1.95 10.22
CA ASP A 59 1.20 2.92 10.67
C ASP A 59 -0.14 2.73 9.95
N ASN A 60 -1.08 3.63 10.25
CA ASN A 60 -2.39 3.67 9.60
C ASN A 60 -2.29 3.94 8.08
N GLY A 61 -1.22 4.59 7.62
CA GLY A 61 -0.94 4.77 6.19
C GLY A 61 -0.39 3.52 5.50
N LEU A 62 -0.31 2.38 6.19
CA LEU A 62 0.37 1.16 5.74
C LEU A 62 1.82 1.40 5.35
N LEU A 63 2.47 2.32 6.05
CA LEU A 63 3.86 2.65 5.84
C LEU A 63 4.70 2.16 7.02
N PRO A 64 5.87 1.55 6.77
CA PRO A 64 6.76 1.10 7.83
C PRO A 64 7.11 2.22 8.82
N VAL A 65 7.11 1.89 10.11
CA VAL A 65 7.51 2.80 11.20
C VAL A 65 8.57 2.21 12.12
N ARG A 66 8.72 0.89 12.16
CA ARG A 66 9.67 0.20 13.01
C ARG A 66 10.08 -1.13 12.40
N PHE A 67 11.32 -1.53 12.66
CA PHE A 67 11.91 -2.77 12.19
C PHE A 67 12.50 -3.55 13.37
N GLU A 68 12.44 -4.87 13.29
CA GLU A 68 13.17 -5.76 14.19
C GLU A 68 13.83 -6.84 13.34
N PHE A 69 15.16 -6.76 13.23
CA PHE A 69 15.95 -7.72 12.49
C PHE A 69 16.44 -8.84 13.41
N ASN A 70 16.51 -10.05 12.88
CA ASN A 70 17.18 -11.15 13.55
C ASN A 70 18.66 -10.79 13.73
N PRO A 71 19.27 -10.99 14.91
CA PRO A 71 20.70 -10.72 15.15
C PRO A 71 21.64 -11.43 14.17
N GLN A 72 21.19 -12.53 13.57
CA GLN A 72 21.93 -13.33 12.60
C GLN A 72 21.50 -13.07 11.14
N TRP A 73 20.76 -11.99 10.88
CA TRP A 73 20.26 -11.59 9.55
C TRP A 73 21.28 -11.79 8.43
N GLN A 74 22.49 -11.24 8.61
CA GLN A 74 23.58 -11.28 7.64
C GLN A 74 24.05 -12.69 7.26
N PHE A 75 23.78 -13.70 8.10
CA PHE A 75 24.16 -15.09 7.84
C PHE A 75 23.07 -15.86 7.08
N TYR A 76 21.83 -15.38 7.13
CA TYR A 76 20.67 -16.10 6.60
C TYR A 76 20.08 -15.46 5.35
N VAL A 77 20.28 -14.16 5.15
CA VAL A 77 19.73 -13.44 4.01
C VAL A 77 20.85 -13.03 3.08
N SER A 78 20.84 -13.59 1.88
CA SER A 78 21.81 -13.23 0.84
C SER A 78 21.52 -11.81 0.33
N PRO A 79 22.52 -11.01 -0.07
CA PRO A 79 22.31 -9.63 -0.54
C PRO A 79 21.30 -9.49 -1.69
N ASN A 80 21.17 -10.52 -2.54
CA ASN A 80 20.18 -10.59 -3.62
C ASN A 80 18.75 -10.84 -3.16
N GLU A 81 18.55 -11.29 -1.93
CA GLU A 81 17.25 -11.62 -1.34
C GLU A 81 16.72 -10.55 -0.40
N VAL A 82 17.57 -9.60 0.02
CA VAL A 82 17.24 -8.54 0.98
C VAL A 82 15.97 -7.79 0.60
N GLY A 83 15.85 -7.30 -0.64
CA GLY A 83 14.64 -6.60 -1.09
C GLY A 83 13.38 -7.47 -1.02
N ARG A 84 13.49 -8.77 -1.32
CA ARG A 84 12.39 -9.73 -1.25
C ARG A 84 11.97 -10.00 0.20
N GLU A 85 12.94 -10.21 1.09
CA GLU A 85 12.69 -10.46 2.52
C GLU A 85 12.04 -9.24 3.20
N LEU A 86 12.54 -8.03 2.91
CA LEU A 86 11.96 -6.79 3.39
C LEU A 86 10.51 -6.61 2.89
N TYR A 87 10.26 -6.87 1.61
CA TYR A 87 8.92 -6.77 1.05
C TYR A 87 7.97 -7.82 1.64
N GLN A 88 8.45 -9.03 1.92
CA GLN A 88 7.65 -10.06 2.57
C GLN A 88 7.27 -9.66 4.00
N ALA A 89 8.22 -9.18 4.80
CA ALA A 89 7.95 -8.66 6.13
C ALA A 89 6.97 -7.48 6.13
N TYR A 90 7.07 -6.60 5.14
CA TYR A 90 6.11 -5.52 4.94
C TYR A 90 4.68 -6.06 4.73
N ARG A 91 4.50 -7.00 3.80
CA ARG A 91 3.19 -7.61 3.53
C ARG A 91 2.61 -8.26 4.78
N ASP A 92 3.44 -8.96 5.53
CA ASP A 92 3.04 -9.60 6.77
C ASP A 92 2.66 -8.57 7.85
N ALA A 93 3.40 -7.46 7.96
CA ALA A 93 3.08 -6.36 8.86
C ALA A 93 1.74 -5.70 8.52
N VAL A 94 1.48 -5.46 7.23
CA VAL A 94 0.19 -4.95 6.74
C VAL A 94 -0.94 -5.91 7.10
N ASN A 95 -0.78 -7.21 6.85
CA ASN A 95 -1.79 -8.22 7.20
C ASN A 95 -2.07 -8.24 8.72
N ARG A 96 -1.01 -8.21 9.55
CA ARG A 96 -1.15 -8.13 11.02
C ARG A 96 -1.87 -6.84 11.45
N HIS A 97 -1.58 -5.72 10.80
CA HIS A 97 -2.21 -4.43 11.09
C HIS A 97 -3.69 -4.41 10.74
N ILE A 98 -4.05 -4.84 9.53
CA ILE A 98 -5.44 -4.96 9.08
C ILE A 98 -6.22 -5.95 9.96
N THR A 99 -5.62 -7.08 10.32
CA THR A 99 -6.27 -8.08 11.20
C THR A 99 -6.57 -7.49 12.57
N ARG A 100 -5.59 -6.83 13.21
CA ARG A 100 -5.79 -6.17 14.51
C ARG A 100 -6.89 -5.12 14.46
N LEU A 101 -6.93 -4.32 13.40
CA LEU A 101 -7.97 -3.32 13.22
C LEU A 101 -9.36 -3.95 13.00
N SER A 102 -9.43 -5.08 12.30
CA SER A 102 -10.66 -5.85 12.14
C SER A 102 -11.21 -6.37 13.45
N GLU A 103 -10.34 -6.94 14.26
CA GLU A 103 -10.69 -7.45 15.58
C GLU A 103 -11.15 -6.32 16.49
N ALA A 104 -10.45 -5.18 16.48
CA ALA A 104 -10.83 -3.99 17.24
C ALA A 104 -12.18 -3.40 16.79
N ALA A 105 -12.52 -3.49 15.49
CA ALA A 105 -13.79 -3.06 14.93
C ALA A 105 -14.93 -4.12 15.05
N GLY A 106 -14.71 -5.20 15.82
CA GLY A 106 -15.72 -6.25 16.02
C GLY A 106 -16.02 -7.05 14.74
N GLY A 107 -15.03 -7.23 13.87
CA GLY A 107 -15.17 -7.95 12.60
C GLY A 107 -15.88 -7.16 11.50
N LYS A 108 -16.26 -5.91 11.77
CA LYS A 108 -16.82 -4.99 10.78
C LYS A 108 -15.72 -4.07 10.28
N LEU A 109 -14.80 -4.56 9.44
CA LEU A 109 -14.17 -3.68 8.45
C LEU A 109 -15.25 -3.29 7.43
N GLY A 110 -16.15 -2.40 7.81
CA GLY A 110 -17.07 -1.75 6.91
C GLY A 110 -16.56 -0.34 6.67
N VAL A 111 -16.10 -0.06 5.45
CA VAL A 111 -16.05 1.25 4.77
C VAL A 111 -15.18 2.37 5.40
N ASP A 112 -14.89 2.31 6.70
CA ASP A 112 -14.25 3.36 7.50
C ASP A 112 -12.92 2.86 8.07
N TYR A 113 -12.08 2.24 7.23
CA TYR A 113 -10.68 2.03 7.62
C TYR A 113 -9.99 3.39 7.60
N PRO A 114 -9.48 3.91 8.73
CA PRO A 114 -8.80 5.19 8.74
C PRO A 114 -7.38 4.96 8.24
N HIS A 115 -7.19 4.75 6.94
CA HIS A 115 -5.87 5.00 6.37
C HIS A 115 -5.72 6.51 6.38
N SER A 116 -4.56 7.01 6.80
CA SER A 116 -4.25 8.45 6.70
C SER A 116 -4.37 8.99 5.27
N HIS A 117 -4.46 8.11 4.27
CA HIS A 117 -4.54 8.43 2.84
C HIS A 117 -5.79 7.87 2.12
N PHE A 118 -6.53 6.94 2.75
CA PHE A 118 -7.80 6.47 2.22
C PHE A 118 -8.92 7.17 2.97
N LEU A 119 -9.50 8.17 2.33
CA LEU A 119 -10.66 8.84 2.86
C LEU A 119 -11.88 7.93 2.71
N PRO A 120 -12.70 7.75 3.76
CA PRO A 120 -13.99 7.07 3.63
C PRO A 120 -14.82 7.71 2.52
N ARG A 121 -15.67 6.90 1.86
CA ARG A 121 -16.52 7.37 0.74
C ARG A 121 -17.26 8.67 1.10
N ARG A 122 -17.82 8.73 2.31
CA ARG A 122 -18.49 9.91 2.85
C ARG A 122 -17.60 11.15 2.84
N GLN A 123 -16.36 11.03 3.31
CA GLN A 123 -15.42 12.14 3.37
C GLN A 123 -14.97 12.58 1.97
N GLN A 124 -14.80 11.64 1.03
CA GLN A 124 -14.55 11.97 -0.38
C GLN A 124 -15.69 12.80 -0.99
N LEU A 125 -16.94 12.40 -0.74
CA LEU A 125 -18.13 13.13 -1.20
C LEU A 125 -18.18 14.53 -0.61
N ILE A 126 -17.87 14.68 0.68
CA ILE A 126 -17.84 15.97 1.36
C ILE A 126 -16.79 16.89 0.77
N LEU A 127 -15.56 16.42 0.53
CA LEU A 127 -14.51 17.24 -0.08
C LEU A 127 -14.90 17.74 -1.47
N LEU A 128 -15.49 16.86 -2.30
CA LEU A 128 -15.98 17.25 -3.62
C LEU A 128 -17.13 18.24 -3.57
N LEU A 129 -17.96 18.20 -2.52
CA LEU A 129 -19.06 19.13 -2.29
C LEU A 129 -18.58 20.51 -1.82
N GLU A 130 -17.41 20.59 -1.21
CA GLU A 130 -16.83 21.84 -0.74
C GLU A 130 -16.03 22.60 -1.79
N ALA A 131 -15.69 21.96 -2.91
CA ALA A 131 -15.06 22.64 -4.04
C ALA A 131 -15.93 23.80 -4.56
N GLU A 132 -15.35 24.99 -4.67
CA GLU A 132 -16.09 26.21 -5.05
C GLU A 132 -16.08 26.44 -6.57
N THR A 133 -15.06 25.93 -7.27
CA THR A 133 -14.91 26.07 -8.73
C THR A 133 -14.81 24.71 -9.43
N TRP A 134 -15.03 24.71 -10.75
CA TRP A 134 -14.87 23.50 -11.56
C TRP A 134 -13.41 23.02 -11.59
N GLU A 135 -12.46 23.94 -11.64
CA GLU A 135 -11.03 23.65 -11.60
C GLU A 135 -10.64 22.98 -10.28
N GLU A 136 -11.09 23.53 -9.15
CA GLU A 136 -10.87 22.95 -7.82
C GLU A 136 -11.52 21.57 -7.71
N TYR A 137 -12.77 21.43 -8.16
CA TYR A 137 -13.48 20.15 -8.16
C TYR A 137 -12.74 19.10 -8.99
N SER A 138 -12.26 19.49 -10.17
CA SER A 138 -11.56 18.59 -11.08
C SER A 138 -10.21 18.15 -10.48
N HIS A 139 -9.45 19.09 -9.93
CA HIS A 139 -8.20 18.81 -9.25
C HIS A 139 -8.39 17.88 -8.05
N LEU A 140 -9.36 18.17 -7.17
CA LEU A 140 -9.68 17.31 -6.02
C LEU A 140 -10.13 15.92 -6.45
N LYS A 141 -10.98 15.82 -7.47
CA LYS A 141 -11.41 14.53 -8.02
C LYS A 141 -10.20 13.74 -8.54
N ASP A 142 -9.30 14.39 -9.26
CA ASP A 142 -8.10 13.72 -9.77
C ASP A 142 -7.18 13.29 -8.62
N GLU A 143 -6.97 14.10 -7.57
CA GLU A 143 -6.20 13.68 -6.39
C GLU A 143 -6.84 12.55 -5.60
N LEU A 144 -8.18 12.57 -5.45
CA LEU A 144 -8.94 11.55 -4.72
C LEU A 144 -8.96 10.21 -5.44
N PHE A 145 -8.98 10.20 -6.77
CA PHE A 145 -9.18 8.98 -7.57
C PHE A 145 -7.97 8.55 -8.40
N ALA A 146 -6.98 9.41 -8.62
CA ALA A 146 -5.78 9.01 -9.34
C ALA A 146 -5.07 7.86 -8.62
N SER A 147 -4.67 6.87 -9.41
CA SER A 147 -3.69 5.87 -8.98
C SER A 147 -2.31 6.54 -8.94
N ALA A 148 -2.09 7.41 -7.95
CA ALA A 148 -0.79 8.04 -7.76
C ALA A 148 0.23 6.93 -7.48
N ARG A 149 1.13 6.70 -8.44
CA ARG A 149 2.27 5.82 -8.26
C ARG A 149 3.38 6.64 -7.64
N TYR A 150 3.90 6.20 -6.50
CA TYR A 150 5.09 6.79 -5.92
C TYR A 150 6.31 5.91 -6.22
N ARG A 151 7.45 6.60 -6.37
CA ARG A 151 8.77 6.00 -6.41
C ARG A 151 9.67 6.87 -5.55
N ALA A 152 10.02 6.37 -4.36
CA ALA A 152 10.93 7.02 -3.45
C ALA A 152 12.28 6.31 -3.48
N HIS A 153 13.34 7.09 -3.34
CA HIS A 153 14.70 6.60 -3.26
C HIS A 153 15.31 6.94 -1.91
N GLY A 154 16.29 6.14 -1.50
CA GLY A 154 17.09 6.32 -0.30
C GLY A 154 17.90 7.61 -0.24
N GLN A 155 18.75 7.78 0.77
CA GLN A 155 19.83 8.77 0.74
C GLN A 155 21.09 8.19 0.11
N ALA A 156 21.42 6.94 0.41
CA ALA A 156 22.63 6.32 -0.09
C ALA A 156 22.59 6.10 -1.61
N THR A 157 23.73 6.35 -2.24
CA THR A 157 23.96 6.17 -3.67
C THR A 157 25.24 5.37 -3.91
N ASP A 158 25.25 4.56 -4.96
CA ASP A 158 26.42 3.84 -5.49
C ASP A 158 26.54 4.17 -6.98
N ASN A 159 27.69 4.70 -7.41
CA ASN A 159 27.90 5.22 -8.78
C ASN A 159 26.79 6.19 -9.24
N ASP A 160 26.41 7.15 -8.38
CA ASP A 160 25.33 8.12 -8.59
C ASP A 160 23.91 7.51 -8.77
N GLU A 161 23.74 6.20 -8.56
CA GLU A 161 22.45 5.53 -8.57
C GLU A 161 21.95 5.24 -7.14
N PRO A 162 20.65 5.43 -6.84
CA PRO A 162 20.13 5.11 -5.52
C PRO A 162 20.24 3.63 -5.18
N VAL A 163 20.80 3.32 -4.02
CA VAL A 163 20.97 1.92 -3.57
C VAL A 163 19.67 1.31 -3.06
N MET A 164 18.67 2.13 -2.75
CA MET A 164 17.35 1.67 -2.32
C MET A 164 16.26 2.44 -3.05
N ILE A 165 15.27 1.70 -3.57
CA ILE A 165 14.11 2.24 -4.26
C ILE A 165 12.86 1.54 -3.74
N ILE A 166 11.92 2.32 -3.22
CA ILE A 166 10.59 1.84 -2.85
C ILE A 166 9.58 2.39 -3.84
N SER A 167 8.75 1.52 -4.40
CA SER A 167 7.68 1.91 -5.30
C SER A 167 6.34 1.32 -4.85
N GLY A 168 5.28 2.03 -5.17
CA GLY A 168 3.93 1.62 -4.82
C GLY A 168 2.89 2.58 -5.31
N ASP A 169 1.71 2.47 -4.72
CA ASP A 169 0.58 3.35 -4.96
C ASP A 169 -0.04 3.76 -3.63
N ARG A 170 -1.06 4.60 -3.69
CA ARG A 170 -1.82 5.08 -2.53
C ARG A 170 -2.29 4.00 -1.55
N GLU A 171 -2.43 2.74 -1.99
CA GLU A 171 -2.91 1.65 -1.15
C GLU A 171 -1.76 0.99 -0.40
N ALA A 172 -0.65 0.73 -1.06
CA ALA A 172 0.45 -0.03 -0.47
C ALA A 172 1.77 0.14 -1.22
N ILE A 173 2.85 -0.18 -0.52
CA ILE A 173 4.14 -0.45 -1.16
C ILE A 173 3.97 -1.71 -2.02
N ARG A 174 4.46 -1.66 -3.26
CA ARG A 174 4.37 -2.77 -4.24
C ARG A 174 5.72 -3.42 -4.50
N ALA A 175 6.83 -2.70 -4.28
CA ALA A 175 8.16 -3.24 -4.39
C ALA A 175 9.16 -2.50 -3.50
N ILE A 176 10.16 -3.24 -3.01
CA ILE A 176 11.35 -2.74 -2.34
C ILE A 176 12.55 -3.30 -3.09
N HIS A 177 13.32 -2.43 -3.73
CA HIS A 177 14.55 -2.77 -4.42
C HIS A 177 15.73 -2.30 -3.60
N VAL A 178 16.70 -3.20 -3.42
CA VAL A 178 17.97 -2.92 -2.73
C VAL A 178 19.10 -3.36 -3.64
N TRP A 179 20.08 -2.47 -3.84
CA TRP A 179 21.25 -2.73 -4.64
C TRP A 179 22.16 -3.72 -3.93
N GLN A 180 22.44 -4.84 -4.59
CA GLN A 180 23.06 -6.01 -3.94
C GLN A 180 24.54 -5.79 -3.62
N GLN A 181 25.20 -4.89 -4.35
CA GLN A 181 26.62 -4.56 -4.15
C GLN A 181 26.83 -3.46 -3.12
N TRP A 182 25.75 -2.80 -2.68
CA TRP A 182 25.85 -1.79 -1.64
C TRP A 182 26.23 -2.44 -0.31
N TRP A 183 27.28 -1.93 0.32
CA TRP A 183 27.82 -2.44 1.58
C TRP A 183 26.79 -2.47 2.73
N GLY A 184 25.84 -1.54 2.73
CA GLY A 184 24.77 -1.48 3.74
C GLY A 184 23.68 -2.54 3.55
N CYS A 185 23.73 -3.34 2.49
CA CYS A 185 22.75 -4.41 2.25
C CYS A 185 22.77 -5.51 3.34
N ALA A 186 23.89 -5.67 4.05
CA ALA A 186 24.02 -6.60 5.16
C ALA A 186 23.83 -5.96 6.55
N ASP A 187 23.75 -4.63 6.63
CA ASP A 187 23.64 -3.89 7.90
C ASP A 187 22.17 -3.52 8.17
N PRO A 188 21.53 -4.12 9.19
CA PRO A 188 20.16 -3.80 9.60
C PRO A 188 19.90 -2.31 9.82
N LEU A 189 20.86 -1.58 10.40
CA LEU A 189 20.69 -0.16 10.72
C LEU A 189 20.74 0.70 9.47
N ALA A 190 21.63 0.36 8.53
CA ALA A 190 21.69 1.02 7.23
C ALA A 190 20.40 0.78 6.43
N LEU A 191 19.90 -0.47 6.41
CA LEU A 191 18.64 -0.81 5.77
C LEU A 191 17.46 -0.04 6.36
N GLU A 192 17.34 -0.02 7.69
CA GLU A 192 16.27 0.69 8.39
C GLU A 192 16.29 2.19 8.07
N ALA A 193 17.46 2.84 8.14
CA ALA A 193 17.60 4.26 7.87
C ALA A 193 17.17 4.63 6.42
N GLU A 194 17.57 3.80 5.45
CA GLU A 194 17.22 4.00 4.03
C GLU A 194 15.73 3.78 3.77
N ILE A 195 15.11 2.76 4.38
CA ILE A 195 13.67 2.52 4.24
C ILE A 195 12.90 3.67 4.89
N LEU A 196 13.23 4.05 6.12
CA LEU A 196 12.53 5.15 6.81
C LEU A 196 12.65 6.47 6.06
N THR A 197 13.78 6.72 5.40
CA THR A 197 13.94 7.85 4.47
C THR A 197 12.97 7.76 3.31
N CYS A 198 12.94 6.63 2.60
CA CYS A 198 12.03 6.43 1.48
C CYS A 198 10.57 6.63 1.90
N VAL A 199 10.20 6.07 3.05
CA VAL A 199 8.87 6.16 3.61
C VAL A 199 8.52 7.61 3.99
N ALA A 200 9.46 8.37 4.57
CA ALA A 200 9.24 9.79 4.83
C ALA A 200 8.99 10.60 3.55
N LYS A 201 9.72 10.29 2.47
CA LYS A 201 9.46 10.89 1.13
C LYS A 201 8.07 10.53 0.62
N ILE A 202 7.64 9.27 0.75
CA ILE A 202 6.27 8.84 0.39
C ILE A 202 5.22 9.61 1.20
N ARG A 203 5.38 9.68 2.53
CA ARG A 203 4.49 10.46 3.42
C ARG A 203 4.38 11.92 2.99
N SER A 204 5.50 12.54 2.60
CA SER A 204 5.52 13.93 2.18
C SER A 204 4.83 14.19 0.83
N ALA A 205 4.79 13.18 -0.04
CA ALA A 205 4.21 13.27 -1.38
C ALA A 205 2.70 12.95 -1.41
N GLN A 206 2.17 12.39 -0.32
CA GLN A 206 0.74 12.06 -0.26
C GLN A 206 -0.12 13.33 -0.13
N PRO A 207 -1.25 13.41 -0.87
CA PRO A 207 -2.19 14.52 -0.75
C PRO A 207 -2.67 14.69 0.69
N LYS A 208 -2.74 15.93 1.15
CA LYS A 208 -3.25 16.29 2.47
C LYS A 208 -4.62 16.94 2.30
N PHE A 209 -5.65 16.19 2.64
CA PHE A 209 -7.01 16.72 2.61
C PHE A 209 -7.31 17.43 3.92
N VAL A 210 -7.70 18.71 3.83
CA VAL A 210 -8.16 19.48 4.98
C VAL A 210 -9.55 18.98 5.39
N SER A 211 -9.85 19.00 6.68
CA SER A 211 -11.17 18.64 7.19
C SER A 211 -12.25 19.56 6.59
N ALA A 212 -13.43 18.99 6.38
CA ALA A 212 -14.61 19.70 5.91
C ALA A 212 -14.86 20.99 6.71
N GLN A 213 -15.10 22.10 6.03
CA GLN A 213 -15.42 23.38 6.67
C GLN A 213 -16.88 23.45 7.12
N ARG A 214 -17.79 22.76 6.43
CA ARG A 214 -19.22 22.77 6.72
C ARG A 214 -19.64 21.52 7.48
N ASP A 215 -20.72 21.64 8.24
CA ASP A 215 -21.32 20.49 8.92
C ASP A 215 -22.21 19.69 7.94
N TRP A 216 -21.76 18.47 7.64
CA TRP A 216 -22.45 17.52 6.77
C TRP A 216 -23.12 16.37 7.55
N SER A 217 -23.08 16.39 8.88
CA SER A 217 -23.53 15.28 9.74
C SER A 217 -25.00 14.88 9.52
N ARG A 218 -25.86 15.84 9.16
CA ARG A 218 -27.30 15.63 8.94
C ARG A 218 -27.68 14.86 7.67
N TYR A 219 -26.74 14.65 6.75
CA TYR A 219 -27.01 14.02 5.45
C TYR A 219 -26.64 12.54 5.46
N THR A 220 -27.46 11.69 4.83
CA THR A 220 -27.09 10.29 4.56
C THR A 220 -26.07 10.23 3.41
N ASP A 221 -25.35 9.11 3.26
CA ASP A 221 -24.38 8.94 2.18
C ASP A 221 -25.02 9.02 0.78
N ASP A 222 -26.25 8.52 0.63
CA ASP A 222 -27.01 8.63 -0.63
C ASP A 222 -27.40 10.09 -0.92
N GLN A 223 -27.80 10.84 0.11
CA GLN A 223 -28.08 12.27 -0.03
C GLN A 223 -26.84 13.06 -0.41
N LEU A 224 -25.68 12.75 0.19
CA LEU A 224 -24.42 13.37 -0.18
C LEU A 224 -24.04 13.05 -1.63
N PHE A 225 -24.26 11.81 -2.08
CA PHE A 225 -24.00 11.43 -3.46
C PHE A 225 -24.87 12.22 -4.45
N GLU A 226 -26.16 12.36 -4.17
CA GLU A 226 -27.07 13.15 -5.01
C GLU A 226 -26.71 14.64 -5.01
N LEU A 227 -26.42 15.21 -3.84
CA LEU A 227 -25.95 16.59 -3.72
C LEU A 227 -24.68 16.80 -4.53
N LYS A 228 -23.72 15.86 -4.47
CA LYS A 228 -22.48 15.93 -5.24
C LYS A 228 -22.76 15.97 -6.74
N ASN A 229 -23.72 15.16 -7.22
CA ASN A 229 -24.09 15.12 -8.64
C ASN A 229 -24.75 16.43 -9.11
N GLN A 230 -25.56 17.06 -8.25
CA GLN A 230 -26.13 18.38 -8.53
C GLN A 230 -25.07 19.47 -8.51
N HIS A 231 -24.18 19.46 -7.51
CA HIS A 231 -23.07 20.41 -7.38
C HIS A 231 -22.16 20.39 -8.60
N ARG A 232 -21.75 19.19 -9.03
CA ARG A 232 -20.95 19.00 -10.25
C ARG A 232 -21.57 19.69 -11.47
N ARG A 233 -22.89 19.54 -11.67
CA ARG A 233 -23.59 20.16 -12.80
C ARG A 233 -23.58 21.68 -12.72
N ARG A 234 -23.84 22.24 -11.54
CA ARG A 234 -23.80 23.70 -11.31
C ARG A 234 -22.42 24.28 -11.60
N LEU A 235 -21.35 23.61 -11.16
CA LEU A 235 -19.98 24.07 -11.42
C LEU A 235 -19.67 24.11 -12.93
N ILE A 236 -20.06 23.06 -13.67
CA ILE A 236 -19.88 23.02 -15.13
C ILE A 236 -20.65 24.14 -15.82
N GLU A 237 -21.90 24.38 -15.41
CA GLU A 237 -22.74 25.45 -15.97
C GLU A 237 -22.16 26.85 -15.70
N SER A 238 -21.54 27.05 -14.53
CA SER A 238 -20.91 28.34 -14.17
C SER A 238 -19.61 28.64 -14.90
N THR A 239 -18.89 27.63 -15.40
CA THR A 239 -17.63 27.81 -16.16
C THR A 239 -17.88 28.06 -17.65
N GLY A 240 -19.09 27.75 -18.14
CA GLY A 240 -19.48 27.95 -19.54
C GLY A 240 -20.06 29.33 -19.88
N GLN A 241 -20.13 30.24 -18.91
CA GLN A 241 -20.52 31.65 -19.07
C GLN A 241 -19.30 32.57 -19.03
#